data_AF-A0A923YMI4-F1
#
_entry.id   AF-A0A923YMI4-F1
#
_cell.length_a   1.000
_cell.length_b   1.000
_cell.length_c   1.000
_cell.angle_alpha   90.00
_cell.angle_beta   90.00
_cell.angle_gamma   90.00
#
_symmetry.space_group_name_H-M   'P 1'
#
loop_
_entity.id
_entity.type
_entity.pdbx_description
1 polymer ?
#
loop_
_entity_poly.entity_id
_entity_poly.type
_entity_poly.pdbx_seq_one_letter_code
_entity_poly.pdbx_strand_id
1 'polypeptide(L)'
;MRFAGVRAALRQILTTEYGLENVQIQGDRFGKPVLSLLNFGELAFNVSQSGDFGMISVSRAGQVGIDIEKLLPLDIFVLMLASLHAVRARPVSRFASHRCTQCIF
;
A
#
# COMPACT_ATOMS: atom_id res chain seq x y z
N MET A 1 -14.20 11.33 1.81
CA MET A 1 -14.09 10.45 3.00
C MET A 1 -13.25 9.17 2.80
N ARG A 2 -12.81 8.81 1.58
CA ARG A 2 -12.13 7.53 1.23
C ARG A 2 -10.84 7.20 2.01
N PHE A 3 -10.10 8.22 2.47
CA PHE A 3 -8.87 8.03 3.25
C PHE A 3 -9.13 7.76 4.75
N ALA A 4 -10.31 8.08 5.27
CA ALA A 4 -10.58 7.98 6.70
C ALA A 4 -10.66 6.51 7.16
N GLY A 5 -11.37 5.67 6.40
CA GLY A 5 -11.54 4.24 6.75
C GLY A 5 -10.21 3.49 6.78
N VAL A 6 -9.38 3.65 5.74
CA VAL A 6 -8.07 2.97 5.70
C VAL A 6 -7.09 3.51 6.74
N ARG A 7 -7.15 4.81 7.07
CA ARG A 7 -6.36 5.37 8.18
C ARG A 7 -6.81 4.83 9.53
N ALA A 8 -8.11 4.63 9.74
CA ALA A 8 -8.63 4.01 10.96
C ALA A 8 -8.19 2.54 11.07
N ALA A 9 -8.34 1.77 9.99
CA ALA A 9 -7.89 0.38 9.94
C ALA A 9 -6.38 0.26 10.16
N LEU A 10 -5.57 1.13 9.55
CA LEU A 10 -4.12 1.16 9.77
C LEU A 10 -3.78 1.42 11.25
N ARG A 11 -4.44 2.37 11.90
CA ARG A 11 -4.25 2.62 13.34
C ARG A 11 -4.60 1.39 14.17
N GLN A 12 -5.71 0.74 13.86
CA GLN A 12 -6.14 -0.48 14.56
C GLN A 12 -5.14 -1.62 14.40
N ILE A 13 -4.64 -1.89 13.19
CA ILE A 13 -3.62 -2.92 12.92
C ILE A 13 -2.35 -2.62 13.72
N LEU A 14 -1.85 -1.38 13.64
CA LEU A 14 -0.61 -0.99 14.32
C LEU A 14 -0.71 -1.13 15.84
N THR A 15 -1.85 -0.80 16.44
CA THR A 15 -2.04 -0.96 17.89
C THR A 15 -2.30 -2.42 18.28
N THR A 16 -3.18 -3.11 17.59
CA THR A 16 -3.66 -4.45 17.99
C THR A 16 -2.64 -5.54 17.69
N GLU A 17 -2.04 -5.50 16.50
CA GLU A 17 -1.15 -6.57 16.01
C GLU A 17 0.33 -6.30 16.32
N TYR A 18 0.70 -5.02 16.43
CA TYR A 18 2.10 -4.61 16.60
C TYR A 18 2.39 -3.90 17.92
N GLY A 19 1.38 -3.65 18.74
CA GLY A 19 1.54 -3.08 20.09
C GLY A 19 1.95 -1.61 20.10
N LEU A 20 1.79 -0.87 19.00
CA LEU A 20 2.10 0.57 19.01
C LEU A 20 1.05 1.34 19.78
N GLU A 21 1.51 2.07 20.80
CA GLU A 21 0.72 3.06 21.51
C GLU A 21 0.82 4.42 20.83
N ASN A 22 -0.24 5.23 20.94
CA ASN A 22 -0.26 6.62 20.46
C ASN A 22 0.18 6.79 18.98
N VAL A 23 -0.27 5.90 18.09
CA VAL A 23 0.06 5.91 16.65
C VAL A 23 -0.19 7.30 16.05
N GLN A 24 0.87 8.02 15.67
CA GLN A 24 0.77 9.28 14.93
C GLN A 24 1.17 9.05 13.47
N ILE A 25 0.23 9.25 12.55
CA ILE A 25 0.45 9.14 11.10
C ILE A 25 0.53 10.54 10.52
N GLN A 26 1.64 10.86 9.87
CA GLN A 26 1.90 12.13 9.20
C GLN A 26 2.03 11.93 7.70
N GLY A 27 1.89 12.99 6.91
CA GLY A 27 2.26 12.97 5.49
C GLY A 27 3.72 13.34 5.33
N ASP A 28 4.46 12.64 4.49
CA ASP A 28 5.77 13.10 4.04
C ASP A 28 5.62 14.28 3.04
N ARG A 29 6.74 14.76 2.50
CA ARG A 29 6.78 15.86 1.52
C ARG A 29 6.01 15.59 0.22
N PHE A 30 5.66 14.33 -0.05
CA PHE A 30 4.89 13.90 -1.21
C PHE A 30 3.45 13.49 -0.84
N GLY A 31 3.05 13.68 0.43
CA GLY A 31 1.73 13.30 0.94
C GLY A 31 1.59 11.81 1.27
N LYS A 32 2.66 11.02 1.18
CA LYS A 32 2.63 9.60 1.56
C LYS A 32 2.48 9.49 3.08
N PRO A 33 1.54 8.68 3.59
CA PRO A 33 1.41 8.46 5.03
C PRO A 33 2.65 7.74 5.56
N VAL A 34 3.22 8.27 6.64
CA VAL A 34 4.38 7.73 7.36
C VAL A 34 4.13 7.75 8.86
N LEU A 35 4.78 6.85 9.60
CA LEU A 35 4.82 6.93 11.07
C LEU A 35 5.60 8.18 11.48
N SER A 36 5.22 8.81 12.59
CA SER A 36 6.02 9.87 13.19
C SER A 36 7.39 9.35 13.65
N LEU A 37 8.35 10.27 13.81
CA LEU A 37 9.73 9.97 14.25
C LEU A 37 9.81 9.17 15.56
N LEU A 38 8.82 9.29 16.45
CA LEU A 38 8.76 8.56 17.72
C LEU A 38 8.54 7.05 17.54
N ASN A 39 7.92 6.65 16.42
CA ASN A 39 7.65 5.25 16.07
C ASN A 39 8.52 4.78 14.90
N PHE A 40 9.54 5.57 14.56
CA PHE A 40 10.32 5.42 13.32
C PHE A 40 11.49 4.48 13.57
N GLY A 41 11.53 3.36 12.85
CA GLY A 41 12.63 2.38 12.92
C GLY A 41 12.19 0.95 13.24
N GLU A 42 10.99 0.75 13.81
CA GLU A 42 10.50 -0.60 14.13
C GLU A 42 9.68 -1.25 13.02
N LEU A 43 8.93 -0.43 12.26
CA LEU A 43 7.94 -0.88 11.30
C LEU A 43 7.87 0.05 10.09
N ALA A 44 7.83 -0.56 8.90
CA ALA A 44 7.43 0.10 7.67
C ALA A 44 6.01 -0.30 7.32
N PHE A 45 5.24 0.61 6.74
CA PHE A 45 3.93 0.28 6.18
C PHE A 45 3.74 0.92 4.81
N ASN A 46 2.85 0.34 4.02
CA ASN A 46 2.36 0.97 2.81
C ASN A 46 0.87 0.67 2.60
N VAL A 47 0.20 1.63 1.98
CA VAL A 47 -1.24 1.61 1.75
C VAL A 47 -1.48 1.87 0.28
N SER A 48 -2.32 1.06 -0.36
CA SER A 48 -2.87 1.34 -1.70
C SER A 48 -4.39 1.20 -1.67
N GLN A 49 -5.08 1.89 -2.58
CA GLN A 49 -6.54 1.94 -2.66
C GLN A 49 -6.98 1.94 -4.12
N SER A 50 -7.91 1.06 -4.49
CA SER A 50 -8.51 1.08 -5.83
C SER A 50 -9.99 0.71 -5.78
N GLY A 51 -10.83 1.53 -6.41
CA GLY A 51 -12.28 1.54 -6.19
C GLY A 51 -12.66 1.57 -4.70
N ASP A 52 -13.46 0.61 -4.26
CA ASP A 52 -13.95 0.53 -2.88
C ASP A 52 -13.02 -0.24 -1.94
N PHE A 53 -11.87 -0.71 -2.46
CA PHE A 53 -10.93 -1.53 -1.70
C PHE A 53 -9.71 -0.72 -1.27
N GLY A 54 -9.23 -1.02 -0.06
CA GLY A 54 -7.95 -0.57 0.46
C GLY A 54 -7.12 -1.76 0.92
N MET A 55 -5.81 -1.74 0.63
CA MET A 55 -4.88 -2.75 1.09
C MET A 55 -3.79 -2.11 1.94
N ILE A 56 -3.45 -2.75 3.05
CA ILE A 56 -2.44 -2.31 4.01
C ILE A 56 -1.38 -3.39 4.09
N SER A 57 -0.11 -2.99 3.99
CA SER A 57 1.05 -3.84 4.25
C SER A 57 1.85 -3.27 5.41
N VAL A 58 2.36 -4.14 6.27
CA VAL A 58 3.20 -3.78 7.42
C VAL A 58 4.38 -4.75 7.49
N SER A 59 5.59 -4.24 7.76
CA SER A 59 6.83 -5.01 7.75
C SER A 59 7.76 -4.55 8.86
N ARG A 60 8.32 -5.51 9.63
CA ARG A 60 9.46 -5.28 10.54
C ARG A 60 10.82 -5.42 9.83
N ALA A 61 10.85 -6.03 8.66
CA ALA A 61 12.09 -6.42 7.97
C ALA A 61 12.63 -5.35 7.01
N GLY A 62 11.96 -4.19 6.91
CA GLY A 62 12.34 -3.11 6.01
C GLY A 62 11.18 -2.60 5.16
N GLN A 63 11.49 -1.73 4.19
CA GLN A 63 10.48 -1.06 3.36
C GLN A 63 9.60 -2.07 2.62
N VAL A 64 8.29 -1.77 2.58
CA VAL A 64 7.30 -2.54 1.84
C VAL A 64 6.52 -1.60 0.92
N GLY A 65 6.21 -2.08 -0.28
CA GLY A 65 5.36 -1.41 -1.25
C GLY A 65 4.24 -2.36 -1.67
N ILE A 66 3.02 -1.85 -1.74
CA ILE A 66 1.85 -2.60 -2.12
C ILE A 66 1.04 -1.75 -3.07
N ASP A 67 0.52 -2.37 -4.13
CA ASP A 67 -0.31 -1.70 -5.09
C ASP A 67 -1.48 -2.57 -5.51
N ILE A 68 -2.66 -1.97 -5.58
CA ILE A 68 -3.88 -2.62 -6.04
C ILE A 68 -4.50 -1.76 -7.10
N GLU A 69 -4.95 -2.40 -8.17
CA GLU A 69 -5.66 -1.71 -9.24
C GLU A 69 -6.90 -2.47 -9.67
N LYS A 70 -8.00 -1.73 -9.80
CA LYS A 70 -9.24 -2.26 -10.35
C LYS A 70 -9.05 -2.40 -11.86
N LEU A 71 -9.13 -3.63 -12.34
CA LEU A 71 -9.15 -3.90 -13.77
C LEU A 71 -10.43 -3.31 -14.36
N LEU A 72 -10.25 -2.28 -15.19
CA LEU A 72 -11.28 -1.73 -16.07
C LEU A 72 -10.91 -2.09 -17.51
N PRO A 73 -11.89 -2.18 -18.44
CA PRO A 73 -11.58 -2.26 -19.86
C PRO A 73 -10.70 -1.05 -20.23
N LEU A 74 -9.44 -1.31 -20.56
CA LEU A 74 -8.42 -0.30 -20.81
C LEU A 74 -7.95 -0.41 -22.26
N ASP A 75 -7.83 0.73 -22.92
CA ASP A 75 -7.08 0.81 -24.16
C ASP A 75 -5.59 0.75 -23.84
N ILE A 76 -5.01 -0.42 -24.12
CA ILE A 76 -3.60 -0.73 -23.86
C ILE A 76 -2.66 0.28 -24.56
N PHE A 77 -3.07 0.88 -25.68
CA PHE A 77 -2.25 1.86 -26.38
C PHE A 77 -2.04 3.15 -25.58
N VAL A 78 -3.07 3.61 -24.86
CA VAL A 78 -3.00 4.82 -24.03
C VAL A 78 -2.08 4.59 -22.82
N LEU A 79 -2.17 3.42 -22.18
CA LEU A 79 -1.33 3.06 -21.04
C LEU A 79 0.15 2.91 -21.43
N MET A 80 0.42 2.31 -22.59
CA MET A 80 1.79 2.20 -23.10
C MET A 80 2.37 3.59 -23.36
N LEU A 81 1.66 4.47 -24.05
CA LEU A 81 2.14 5.83 -24.31
C LEU A 81 2.44 6.62 -23.02
N ALA A 82 1.64 6.44 -21.97
CA ALA A 82 1.86 7.10 -20.67
C ALA A 82 3.01 6.49 -19.85
N SER A 83 3.35 5.22 -20.08
CA SER A 83 4.33 4.46 -19.27
C SER A 83 5.73 4.38 -19.91
N LEU A 84 5.91 4.90 -21.12
CA LEU A 84 7.13 4.77 -21.90
C LEU A 84 8.20 5.82 -21.54
N HIS A 85 8.58 5.87 -20.27
CA HIS A 85 9.95 6.23 -19.91
C HIS A 85 10.48 5.16 -18.96
N ALA A 86 11.11 4.14 -19.56
CA ALA A 86 11.93 3.09 -18.94
C ALA A 86 11.25 1.88 -18.25
N VAL A 87 10.64 0.95 -19.00
CA VAL A 87 10.81 -0.51 -18.76
C VAL A 87 10.59 -1.29 -20.07
N ARG A 88 11.52 -2.18 -20.41
CA ARG A 88 11.36 -3.20 -21.47
C ARG A 88 10.32 -4.22 -21.00
N ALA A 89 9.11 -4.17 -21.57
CA ALA A 89 8.02 -5.09 -21.24
C ALA A 89 8.43 -6.56 -21.51
N ARG A 90 8.36 -7.42 -20.48
CA ARG A 90 8.33 -8.87 -20.65
C ARG A 90 6.92 -9.35 -20.30
N PRO A 91 6.29 -10.23 -21.09
CA PRO A 91 5.01 -10.79 -20.74
C PRO A 91 5.14 -11.58 -19.42
N VAL A 92 4.31 -11.23 -18.46
CA VAL A 92 4.21 -11.93 -17.17
C VAL A 92 3.37 -13.19 -17.39
N SER A 93 4.00 -14.36 -17.32
CA SER A 93 3.30 -15.64 -17.19
C SER A 93 2.88 -15.87 -15.73
N ARG A 94 1.72 -16.54 -15.55
CA ARG A 94 1.02 -16.84 -14.29
C ARG A 94 1.89 -16.72 -13.01
N PHE A 95 1.60 -15.72 -12.19
CA PHE A 95 2.12 -15.65 -10.82
C PHE A 95 1.44 -16.69 -9.93
N ALA A 96 2.24 -17.55 -9.30
CA ALA A 96 1.79 -18.43 -8.23
C ALA A 96 1.46 -17.61 -6.98
N SER A 97 0.26 -17.82 -6.43
CA SER A 97 -0.27 -17.12 -5.25
C SER A 97 0.71 -17.17 -4.08
N HIS A 98 1.31 -16.04 -3.73
CA HIS A 98 1.97 -15.86 -2.46
C HIS A 98 0.90 -15.41 -1.46
N ARG A 99 0.76 -16.15 -0.36
CA ARG A 99 -0.24 -15.89 0.68
C ARG A 99 0.05 -14.53 1.33
N CYS A 100 -0.79 -13.55 1.03
CA CYS A 100 -0.94 -12.34 1.83
C CYS A 100 -1.71 -12.73 3.09
N THR A 101 -1.12 -12.56 4.27
CA THR A 101 -1.65 -13.16 5.50
C THR A 101 -2.87 -12.43 6.07
N GLN A 102 -3.28 -11.26 5.56
CA GLN A 102 -4.55 -10.66 5.96
C GLN A 102 -5.02 -9.54 5.01
N CYS A 103 -6.13 -9.80 4.32
CA CYS A 103 -6.96 -8.77 3.71
C CYS A 103 -8.05 -8.42 4.72
N ILE A 104 -8.08 -7.19 5.23
CA ILE A 104 -9.23 -6.68 5.99
C ILE A 104 -10.12 -5.97 4.97
N PHE A 105 -11.33 -6.52 4.78
CA PHE A 105 -12.37 -6.00 3.87
C PHE A 105 -13.12 -4.81 4.49
#